data_AF-A0AAU1YV09-F1
#
_entry.id   AF-A0AAU1YV09-F1
#
_cell.length_a   1.000
_cell.length_b   1.000
_cell.length_c   1.000
_cell.angle_alpha   90.00
_cell.angle_beta   90.00
_cell.angle_gamma   90.00
#
_symmetry.space_group_name_H-M   'P 1'
#
loop_
_entity.id
_entity.type
_entity.pdbx_description
1 polymer ?
#
loop_
_entity_poly.entity_id
_entity_poly.type
_entity_poly.pdbx_seq_one_letter_code
_entity_poly.pdbx_strand_id
1 'polypeptide(L)'
;MSTSPTLAATQHPTLHTQVDGARYRPERLTVISVLSHIRSARKSPQNVDTVNVYAFTSRDGIPLHVVYIHHTPGRWHGVKDVIDVYEIPTATLTDL
;
A
#
# COMPACT_ATOMS: atom_id res chain seq x y z
N MET A 1 -11.69 4.80 33.60
CA MET A 1 -10.66 4.47 32.60
C MET A 1 -10.82 3.02 32.24
N SER A 2 -11.31 2.73 31.04
CA SER A 2 -11.52 1.37 30.54
C SER A 2 -10.73 1.24 29.25
N THR A 3 -9.49 0.76 29.36
CA THR A 3 -8.70 0.35 28.20
C THR A 3 -9.18 -1.03 27.80
N SER A 4 -10.31 -1.09 27.09
CA SER A 4 -10.65 -2.29 26.33
C SER A 4 -9.54 -2.50 25.30
N PRO A 5 -8.91 -3.68 25.22
CA PRO A 5 -7.99 -3.97 24.15
C PRO A 5 -8.86 -4.01 22.89
N THR A 6 -8.84 -2.92 22.12
CA THR A 6 -9.41 -2.92 20.78
C THR A 6 -8.80 -4.10 20.07
N LEU A 7 -9.67 -5.06 19.75
CA LEU A 7 -9.41 -6.29 19.02
C LEU A 7 -8.18 -6.12 18.13
N ALA A 8 -7.18 -6.98 18.32
CA ALA A 8 -6.18 -7.26 17.31
C ALA A 8 -6.91 -7.81 16.08
N ALA A 9 -7.59 -6.93 15.34
CA ALA A 9 -8.05 -7.19 14.01
C ALA A 9 -6.80 -7.57 13.25
N THR A 10 -6.73 -8.80 12.76
CA THR A 10 -5.67 -9.26 11.87
C THR A 10 -5.48 -8.20 10.79
N GLN A 11 -4.40 -7.45 10.94
CA GLN A 11 -4.28 -6.13 10.34
C GLN A 11 -3.70 -6.35 8.94
N HIS A 12 -4.56 -6.73 8.01
CA HIS A 12 -4.12 -7.08 6.67
C HIS A 12 -3.66 -5.82 5.92
N PRO A 13 -2.56 -5.92 5.16
CA PRO A 13 -2.20 -4.91 4.19
C PRO A 13 -3.37 -4.59 3.25
N THR A 14 -3.57 -3.31 2.95
CA THR A 14 -4.64 -2.84 2.07
C THR A 14 -4.05 -2.05 0.92
N LEU A 15 -4.49 -2.33 -0.30
CA LEU A 15 -4.17 -1.60 -1.51
C LEU A 15 -5.30 -0.63 -1.85
N HIS A 16 -4.93 0.61 -2.11
CA HIS A 16 -5.77 1.67 -2.64
C HIS A 16 -5.25 2.06 -4.02
N THR A 17 -5.96 1.67 -5.06
CA THR A 17 -5.63 2.05 -6.44
C THR A 17 -6.42 3.27 -6.86
N GLN A 18 -5.73 4.20 -7.52
CA GLN A 18 -6.30 5.35 -8.19
C GLN A 18 -5.89 5.32 -9.67
N VAL A 19 -6.87 5.55 -10.56
CA VAL A 19 -6.65 5.63 -12.01
C VAL A 19 -7.26 6.93 -12.52
N ASP A 20 -6.46 7.79 -13.14
CA ASP A 20 -6.91 9.10 -13.67
C ASP A 20 -7.72 9.92 -12.64
N GLY A 21 -7.34 9.86 -11.36
CA GLY A 21 -8.05 10.52 -10.25
C GLY A 21 -9.24 9.75 -9.68
N ALA A 22 -9.74 8.71 -10.37
CA ALA A 22 -10.81 7.85 -9.87
C ALA A 22 -10.28 6.82 -8.87
N ARG A 23 -10.90 6.75 -7.70
CA ARG A 23 -10.53 5.82 -6.63
C ARG A 23 -11.29 4.51 -6.79
N TYR A 24 -10.56 3.40 -6.78
CA TYR A 24 -11.13 2.06 -6.81
C TYR A 24 -11.41 1.56 -5.39
N ARG A 25 -12.22 0.50 -5.32
CA ARG A 25 -12.50 -0.15 -4.04
C ARG A 25 -11.19 -0.68 -3.44
N PRO A 26 -10.90 -0.42 -2.16
CA PRO A 26 -9.71 -0.96 -1.51
C PRO A 26 -9.70 -2.49 -1.52
N GLU A 27 -8.53 -3.06 -1.77
CA GLU A 27 -8.31 -4.50 -1.81
C GLU A 27 -7.45 -4.94 -0.61
N ARG A 28 -7.84 -6.03 0.06
CA ARG A 28 -7.02 -6.64 1.11
C ARG A 28 -6.06 -7.64 0.49
N LEU A 29 -4.79 -7.52 0.83
CA LEU A 29 -3.73 -8.38 0.30
C LEU A 29 -3.00 -9.10 1.42
N THR A 30 -2.30 -10.17 1.06
CA THR A 30 -1.33 -10.80 1.96
C THR A 30 -0.06 -9.96 2.01
N VAL A 31 0.69 -10.02 3.12
CA VAL A 31 1.97 -9.32 3.26
C VAL A 31 2.96 -9.74 2.19
N ILE A 32 3.00 -11.04 1.86
CA ILE A 32 3.88 -11.60 0.83
C ILE A 32 3.54 -11.01 -0.55
N SER A 33 2.25 -10.93 -0.89
CA SER A 33 1.80 -10.32 -2.16
C SER A 33 2.24 -8.85 -2.25
N VAL A 34 2.01 -8.08 -1.19
CA VAL A 34 2.40 -6.66 -1.14
C VAL A 34 3.91 -6.48 -1.30
N LEU A 35 4.72 -7.25 -0.56
CA LEU A 35 6.17 -7.17 -0.67
C LEU A 35 6.67 -7.59 -2.06
N SER A 36 6.04 -8.59 -2.68
CA SER A 36 6.34 -9.00 -4.05
C SER A 36 6.05 -7.87 -5.03
N HIS A 37 4.90 -7.21 -4.91
CA HIS A 37 4.52 -6.07 -5.76
C HIS A 37 5.52 -4.92 -5.62
N ILE A 38 5.84 -4.51 -4.38
CA ILE A 38 6.79 -3.43 -4.10
C ILE A 38 8.17 -3.77 -4.66
N ARG A 39 8.63 -5.01 -4.48
CA ARG A 39 9.92 -5.48 -5.01
C ARG A 39 9.92 -5.45 -6.55
N SER A 40 8.85 -5.91 -7.18
CA SER A 40 8.69 -5.89 -8.64
C SER A 40 8.70 -4.46 -9.18
N ALA A 41 7.98 -3.56 -8.52
CA ALA A 41 7.91 -2.14 -8.87
C ALA A 41 9.29 -1.47 -8.83
N ARG A 42 10.04 -1.68 -7.74
CA ARG A 42 11.42 -1.17 -7.60
C ARG A 42 12.39 -1.70 -8.66
N LYS A 43 12.13 -2.89 -9.22
CA LYS A 43 12.95 -3.52 -10.27
C LYS A 43 12.55 -3.10 -11.68
N SER A 44 11.46 -2.34 -11.84
CA SER A 44 10.86 -2.05 -13.15
C SER A 44 10.82 -0.54 -13.43
N PRO A 45 11.97 0.15 -13.55
CA PRO A 45 12.03 1.61 -13.74
C PRO A 45 11.41 2.08 -15.06
N GLN A 46 11.18 1.18 -16.03
CA GLN A 46 10.48 1.50 -17.28
C GLN A 46 8.95 1.56 -17.10
N ASN A 47 8.42 0.93 -16.05
CA ASN A 47 6.99 0.75 -15.79
C ASN A 47 6.51 1.51 -14.54
N VAL A 48 7.45 1.99 -13.74
CA VAL A 48 7.24 2.67 -12.46
C VAL A 48 8.13 3.89 -12.45
N ASP A 49 7.51 5.05 -12.29
CA ASP A 49 8.19 6.34 -12.24
C ASP A 49 8.75 6.59 -10.84
N THR A 50 7.99 6.28 -9.79
CA THR A 50 8.49 6.41 -8.41
C THR A 50 7.89 5.39 -7.44
N VAL A 51 8.67 5.04 -6.42
CA VAL A 51 8.26 4.25 -5.26
C VAL A 51 8.74 4.96 -4.01
N ASN A 52 7.82 5.45 -3.20
CA ASN A 52 8.11 6.11 -1.92
C ASN A 52 7.54 5.28 -0.76
N VAL A 53 8.29 5.22 0.34
CA VAL A 53 7.87 4.53 1.55
C VAL A 53 7.90 5.49 2.72
N TYR A 54 6.81 5.52 3.47
CA TYR A 54 6.63 6.40 4.61
C TYR A 54 6.21 5.60 5.83
N ALA A 55 6.84 5.86 6.96
CA ALA A 55 6.41 5.32 8.25
C ALA A 55 5.46 6.32 8.92
N PHE A 56 4.30 5.84 9.35
CA PHE A 56 3.26 6.62 10.00
C PHE A 56 2.75 5.93 11.26
N THR A 57 2.09 6.71 12.11
CA THR A 57 1.20 6.20 13.14
C THR A 57 -0.22 6.61 12.78
N SER A 58 -1.14 5.64 12.70
CA SER A 58 -2.53 5.90 12.39
C SER A 58 -3.18 6.75 13.50
N ARG A 59 -4.38 7.28 13.23
CA ARG A 59 -5.18 8.01 14.23
C ARG A 59 -5.43 7.19 15.49
N ASP A 60 -5.55 5.87 15.35
CA ASP A 60 -5.81 4.94 16.44
C ASP A 60 -4.51 4.46 17.13
N GLY A 61 -3.36 5.06 16.82
CA GLY A 61 -2.07 4.73 17.42
C GLY A 61 -1.37 3.51 16.80
N ILE A 62 -1.87 3.00 15.67
CA ILE A 62 -1.32 1.80 15.02
C ILE A 62 -0.13 2.20 14.13
N PRO A 63 1.07 1.64 14.31
CA PRO A 63 2.18 1.88 13.41
C PRO A 63 1.92 1.28 12.01
N LEU A 64 2.08 2.08 10.97
CA LEU A 64 1.86 1.73 9.57
C LEU A 64 3.06 2.11 8.71
N HIS A 65 3.31 1.32 7.67
CA HIS A 65 4.11 1.71 6.52
C HIS A 65 3.17 1.96 5.35
N VAL A 66 3.21 3.17 4.80
CA VAL A 66 2.48 3.54 3.59
C VAL A 66 3.45 3.56 2.43
N VAL A 67 3.17 2.76 1.40
CA VAL A 67 3.99 2.68 0.18
C VAL A 67 3.21 3.28 -0.97
N TYR A 68 3.76 4.33 -1.56
CA TYR A 68 3.21 5.00 -2.73
C TYR A 68 3.97 4.55 -3.96
N ILE A 69 3.25 4.07 -4.98
CA ILE A 69 3.80 3.69 -6.28
C ILE A 69 3.09 4.51 -7.34
N HIS A 70 3.85 5.29 -8.10
CA HIS A 70 3.36 5.97 -9.29
C HIS A 70 3.90 5.25 -10.51
N HIS A 71 2.99 4.85 -11.38
CA HIS A 71 3.35 4.11 -12.58
C HIS A 71 3.61 5.04 -13.75
N THR A 72 4.51 4.62 -14.65
CA THR A 72 4.85 5.42 -15.82
C THR A 72 3.60 5.65 -16.69
N PRO A 73 3.31 6.91 -17.10
CA PRO A 73 2.21 7.20 -18.02
C PRO A 73 2.31 6.41 -19.33
N GLY A 74 1.17 6.04 -19.90
CA GLY A 74 1.11 5.29 -21.17
C GLY A 74 1.40 3.79 -21.05
N ARG A 75 1.70 3.28 -19.85
CA ARG A 75 1.81 1.85 -19.59
C ARG A 75 0.49 1.10 -19.83
N TRP A 76 -0.63 1.73 -19.48
CA TRP A 76 -1.97 1.19 -19.75
C TRP A 76 -2.65 1.99 -20.85
N HIS A 77 -3.31 1.26 -21.75
CA HIS A 77 -4.01 1.90 -22.85
C HIS A 77 -5.23 2.70 -22.33
N GLY A 78 -5.34 3.96 -22.78
CA GLY A 78 -6.44 4.84 -22.41
C GLY A 78 -6.32 5.45 -21.01
N VAL A 79 -5.23 5.21 -20.30
CA VAL A 79 -5.00 5.67 -18.92
C VAL A 79 -3.76 6.56 -18.87
N LYS A 80 -3.88 7.71 -18.21
CA LYS A 80 -2.80 8.69 -18.11
C LYS A 80 -2.00 8.54 -16.81
N ASP A 81 -2.69 8.25 -15.72
CA ASP A 81 -2.13 8.18 -14.37
C ASP A 81 -2.66 6.95 -13.63
N VAL A 82 -1.75 6.20 -13.01
CA VAL A 82 -2.08 5.10 -12.09
C VAL A 82 -1.19 5.18 -10.88
N ILE A 83 -1.84 5.19 -9.73
CA ILE A 83 -1.22 5.24 -8.42
C ILE A 83 -1.72 4.06 -7.61
N ASP A 84 -0.79 3.29 -7.06
CA ASP A 84 -1.06 2.27 -6.05
C ASP A 84 -0.52 2.74 -4.71
N VAL A 85 -1.39 2.79 -3.70
CA VAL A 85 -1.01 3.08 -2.31
C VAL A 85 -1.26 1.85 -1.45
N TYR A 86 -0.20 1.32 -0.85
CA TYR A 86 -0.28 0.21 0.09
C TYR A 86 -0.22 0.74 1.52
N GLU A 87 -1.21 0.41 2.33
CA GLU A 87 -1.17 0.58 3.78
C GLU A 87 -0.79 -0.76 4.41
N ILE A 88 0.34 -0.81 5.09
CA ILE A 88 0.91 -2.04 5.66
C ILE A 88 1.09 -1.85 7.16
N PRO A 89 0.34 -2.56 8.00
CA PRO A 89 0.57 -2.50 9.43
C PRO A 89 1.94 -3.04 9.80
N THR A 90 2.72 -2.27 10.55
CA THR A 90 4.12 -2.60 10.85
C THR A 90 4.27 -3.94 11.56
N ALA A 91 3.30 -4.30 12.41
CA ALA A 91 3.28 -5.60 13.08
C ALA A 91 3.26 -6.79 12.11
N THR A 92 2.68 -6.62 10.91
CA THR A 92 2.68 -7.69 9.90
C THR A 92 4.00 -7.85 9.15
N LEU A 93 4.91 -6.88 9.28
CA LEU A 93 6.26 -6.97 8.70
C LEU A 93 7.23 -7.73 9.60
N THR A 94 6.98 -7.77 10.91
CA THR A 94 7.81 -8.52 11.88
C THR A 94 7.49 -10.01 11.93
N ASP A 95 6.32 -10.41 11.42
CA ASP A 95 5.84 -11.81 11.42
C ASP A 95 6.24 -12.61 10.16
N LEU A 96 7.11 -12.04 9.30
CA LEU A 96 7.58 -12.64 8.05
C LEU A 96 8.87 -13.44 8.17
#